data_AF-A0A9P8MCB3-F1
#
_entry.id   AF-A0A9P8MCB3-F1
#
_cell.length_a   1.000
_cell.length_b   1.000
_cell.length_c   1.000
_cell.angle_alpha   90.00
_cell.angle_beta   90.00
_cell.angle_gamma   90.00
#
_symmetry.space_group_name_H-M   'P 1'
#
loop_
_entity.id
_entity.type
_entity.pdbx_description
1 polymer ?
#
loop_
_entity_poly.entity_id
_entity_poly.type
_entity_poly.pdbx_seq_one_letter_code
_entity_poly.pdbx_strand_id
1 'polypeptide(L)'
;MSIPIRTSHSLLLATGEPPATVRVQNIQSTIQGPSDAWGRQDRPQPISVSVAVGMAQSFGPTSTSDALASDTVHYGLLSKAVLATLARLGGAQGTSSGRQLTLPAILDTIWTDLTGVDTSGQQTASPAQGPPFLKLASVKSLQVGLRLPKATLQGAGVCLTATAAFARGAMTARGIKLALCDLRIPILIGVNANERRAKQGVVANVEVDRFDEARDCYCALEDVIAKVCREVTPPPFEAGLLADLFLGAQGHDRLVL
;
A
#
# COMPACT_ATOMS: atom_id res chain seq x y z
N MET A 1 -16.95 9.34 13.02
CA MET A 1 -16.34 8.13 13.62
C MET A 1 -15.48 7.48 12.55
N SER A 2 -14.23 7.13 12.88
CA SER A 2 -13.30 6.51 11.93
C SER A 2 -13.66 5.05 11.67
N ILE A 3 -13.49 4.60 10.43
CA ILE A 3 -13.82 3.22 10.03
C ILE A 3 -12.66 2.28 10.42
N PRO A 4 -12.87 1.17 11.14
CA PRO A 4 -11.76 0.31 11.57
C PRO A 4 -11.01 -0.33 10.40
N ILE A 5 -9.69 -0.49 10.54
CA ILE A 5 -8.84 -1.14 9.55
C ILE A 5 -9.00 -2.66 9.63
N ARG A 6 -9.31 -3.29 8.49
CA ARG A 6 -9.43 -4.74 8.33
C ARG A 6 -8.20 -5.31 7.62
N THR A 7 -8.02 -6.62 7.72
CA THR A 7 -7.02 -7.33 6.91
C THR A 7 -7.42 -7.32 5.44
N SER A 8 -6.45 -7.46 4.54
CA SER A 8 -6.68 -7.49 3.10
C SER A 8 -7.67 -8.61 2.72
N HIS A 9 -7.54 -9.78 3.35
CA HIS A 9 -8.43 -10.92 3.16
C HIS A 9 -9.88 -10.64 3.64
N SER A 10 -10.05 -10.08 4.83
CA SER A 10 -11.38 -9.75 5.35
C SER A 10 -12.09 -8.70 4.50
N LEU A 11 -11.34 -7.72 3.97
CA LEU A 11 -11.87 -6.69 3.09
C LEU A 11 -12.30 -7.28 1.74
N LEU A 12 -11.51 -8.18 1.16
CA LEU A 12 -11.86 -8.90 -0.07
C LEU A 12 -13.16 -9.69 0.11
N LEU A 13 -13.29 -10.46 1.18
CA LEU A 13 -14.51 -11.22 1.49
C LEU A 13 -15.74 -10.31 1.67
N ALA A 14 -15.57 -9.17 2.33
CA ALA A 14 -16.66 -8.23 2.56
C ALA A 14 -17.10 -7.47 1.30
N THR A 15 -16.17 -7.24 0.37
CA THR A 15 -16.44 -6.46 -0.85
C THR A 15 -16.94 -7.35 -2.00
N GLY A 16 -16.40 -8.57 -2.10
CA GLY A 16 -16.57 -9.44 -3.25
C GLY A 16 -15.93 -8.86 -4.52
N GLU A 17 -16.11 -9.55 -5.65
CA GLU A 17 -15.59 -9.09 -6.94
C GLU A 17 -16.45 -7.95 -7.50
N PRO A 18 -15.84 -6.85 -7.99
CA PRO A 18 -16.58 -5.80 -8.68
C PRO A 18 -16.93 -6.25 -10.11
N PRO A 19 -18.14 -5.92 -10.62
CA PRO A 19 -18.57 -6.28 -11.98
C PRO A 19 -17.71 -5.63 -13.08
N ALA A 20 -17.03 -4.53 -12.78
CA ALA A 20 -16.16 -3.81 -13.69
C ALA A 20 -15.03 -3.13 -12.89
N THR A 21 -13.81 -3.10 -13.45
CA THR A 21 -12.66 -2.43 -12.81
C THR A 21 -11.91 -1.57 -13.81
N VAL A 22 -11.63 -0.32 -13.43
CA VAL A 22 -10.71 0.57 -14.16
C VAL A 22 -9.39 0.60 -13.39
N ARG A 23 -8.27 0.33 -14.07
CA ARG A 23 -6.93 0.34 -13.44
C ARG A 23 -6.00 1.28 -14.20
N VAL A 24 -5.24 2.07 -13.46
CA VAL A 24 -4.04 2.74 -13.95
C VAL A 24 -2.87 2.22 -13.12
N GLN A 25 -1.85 1.71 -13.79
CA GLN A 25 -0.72 1.06 -13.14
C GLN A 25 0.56 1.83 -13.37
N ASN A 26 1.41 1.84 -12.35
CA ASN A 26 2.78 2.31 -12.43
C ASN A 26 2.92 3.72 -13.03
N ILE A 27 2.07 4.65 -12.61
CA ILE A 27 2.27 6.08 -12.91
C ILE A 27 3.57 6.49 -12.22
N GLN A 28 4.60 6.82 -12.99
CA GLN A 28 5.92 7.16 -12.47
C GLN A 28 6.04 8.67 -12.24
N SER A 29 6.69 9.03 -11.14
CA SER A 29 7.07 10.41 -10.82
C SER A 29 8.31 10.41 -9.93
N THR A 30 8.74 11.60 -9.53
CA THR A 30 9.77 11.82 -8.53
C THR A 30 9.16 12.57 -7.35
N ILE A 31 9.49 12.16 -6.13
CA ILE A 31 9.02 12.80 -4.90
C ILE A 31 10.18 12.96 -3.94
N GLN A 32 10.13 14.03 -3.14
CA GLN A 32 11.04 14.26 -2.01
C GLN A 32 10.20 14.28 -0.73
N GLY A 33 10.72 13.81 0.39
CA GLY A 33 10.00 13.79 1.66
C GLY A 33 10.01 12.42 2.31
N PRO A 34 9.46 11.36 1.67
CA PRO A 34 9.51 10.04 2.26
C PRO A 34 10.95 9.59 2.49
N SER A 35 11.16 8.83 3.56
CA SER A 35 12.48 8.26 3.88
C SER A 35 13.05 7.44 2.71
N ASP A 36 14.30 7.67 2.37
CA ASP A 36 15.06 6.77 1.49
C ASP A 36 15.54 5.53 2.26
N ALA A 37 16.29 4.66 1.60
CA ALA A 37 16.86 3.46 2.22
C ALA A 37 17.77 3.74 3.44
N TRP A 38 18.26 4.96 3.61
CA TRP A 38 19.09 5.39 4.75
C TRP A 38 18.33 6.23 5.77
N GLY A 39 17.01 6.34 5.64
CA GLY A 39 16.16 7.15 6.53
C GLY A 39 16.21 8.65 6.26
N ARG A 40 16.78 9.08 5.12
CA ARG A 40 16.89 10.50 4.76
C ARG A 40 15.64 10.97 4.02
N GLN A 41 15.24 12.21 4.24
CA GLN A 41 14.01 12.79 3.69
C GLN A 41 14.27 13.97 2.75
N ASP A 42 15.52 14.44 2.67
CA ASP A 42 15.98 15.58 1.87
C ASP A 42 16.30 15.22 0.42
N ARG A 43 16.18 13.95 0.03
CA ARG A 43 16.58 13.46 -1.28
C ARG A 43 15.38 13.10 -2.15
N PRO A 44 15.33 13.59 -3.41
CA PRO A 44 14.31 13.14 -4.34
C PRO A 44 14.55 11.68 -4.72
N GLN A 45 13.47 10.91 -4.73
CA GLN A 45 13.45 9.51 -5.10
C GLN A 45 12.29 9.19 -6.07
N PRO A 46 12.46 8.19 -6.95
CA PRO A 46 11.37 7.74 -7.81
C PRO A 46 10.23 7.17 -6.96
N ILE A 47 9.00 7.45 -7.38
CA ILE A 47 7.77 6.86 -6.84
C ILE A 47 6.94 6.34 -8.00
N SER A 48 6.26 5.20 -7.81
CA SER A 48 5.19 4.78 -8.71
C SER A 48 3.86 4.66 -7.97
N VAL A 49 2.79 5.07 -8.64
CA VAL A 49 1.42 5.02 -8.10
C VAL A 49 0.56 4.16 -9.00
N SER A 50 -0.20 3.25 -8.40
CA SER A 50 -1.21 2.43 -9.06
C SER A 50 -2.56 2.65 -8.40
N VAL A 51 -3.61 2.80 -9.21
CA VAL A 51 -4.97 2.99 -8.73
C VAL A 51 -5.88 1.98 -9.43
N ALA A 52 -6.72 1.30 -8.66
CA ALA A 52 -7.76 0.43 -9.17
C ALA A 52 -9.12 0.83 -8.58
N VAL A 53 -10.06 1.14 -9.47
CA VAL A 53 -11.43 1.54 -9.13
C VAL A 53 -12.37 0.42 -9.58
N GLY A 54 -12.97 -0.28 -8.63
CA GLY A 54 -14.03 -1.24 -8.86
C GLY A 54 -15.38 -0.53 -8.88
N MET A 55 -16.14 -0.69 -9.95
CA MET A 55 -17.42 -0.04 -10.17
C MET A 55 -18.54 -0.81 -9.45
N ALA A 56 -19.59 -0.10 -9.02
CA ALA A 56 -20.77 -0.69 -8.42
C ALA A 56 -21.69 -1.40 -9.43
N GLN A 57 -21.62 -0.99 -10.70
CA GLN A 57 -22.36 -1.56 -11.82
C GLN A 57 -21.37 -1.90 -12.94
N SER A 58 -21.75 -2.84 -13.82
CA SER A 58 -20.99 -3.11 -15.04
C SER A 58 -20.97 -1.86 -15.92
N PHE A 59 -19.99 -1.76 -16.83
CA PHE A 59 -20.07 -0.78 -17.91
C PHE A 59 -21.36 -1.06 -18.69
N GLY A 60 -22.27 -0.08 -18.75
CA GLY A 60 -23.56 -0.25 -19.38
C GLY A 60 -23.47 -0.43 -20.91
N PRO A 61 -24.55 -0.15 -21.66
CA PRO A 61 -24.55 -0.17 -23.13
C PRO A 61 -23.56 0.84 -23.76
N THR A 62 -22.87 1.64 -22.95
CA THR A 62 -21.79 2.56 -23.35
C THR A 62 -20.55 1.86 -23.89
N SER A 63 -20.36 0.58 -23.56
CA SER A 63 -19.42 -0.29 -24.28
C SER A 63 -19.77 -0.49 -25.76
N THR A 64 -21.06 -0.36 -26.13
CA THR A 64 -21.54 -0.58 -27.50
C THR A 64 -21.59 0.71 -28.34
N SER A 65 -21.56 1.89 -27.72
CA SER A 65 -21.72 3.18 -28.41
C SER A 65 -20.42 3.97 -28.61
N ASP A 66 -19.26 3.37 -28.32
CA ASP A 66 -17.91 3.98 -28.39
C ASP A 66 -17.83 5.41 -27.79
N ALA A 67 -18.67 5.65 -26.77
CA ALA A 67 -18.84 6.95 -26.14
C ALA A 67 -18.67 6.81 -24.63
N LEU A 68 -17.75 7.60 -24.08
CA LEU A 68 -17.54 7.70 -22.64
C LEU A 68 -18.77 8.36 -22.00
N ALA A 69 -19.62 7.57 -21.37
CA ALA A 69 -20.72 8.11 -20.59
C ALA A 69 -20.24 8.77 -19.29
N SER A 70 -21.09 9.64 -18.77
CA SER A 70 -20.86 10.41 -17.53
C SER A 70 -20.79 9.55 -16.26
N ASP A 71 -21.05 8.24 -16.37
CA ASP A 71 -20.98 7.21 -15.32
C ASP A 71 -19.65 6.43 -15.32
N THR A 72 -18.82 6.60 -16.35
CA THR A 72 -17.57 5.85 -16.54
C THR A 72 -16.37 6.64 -16.00
N VAL A 73 -15.47 5.97 -15.29
CA VAL A 73 -14.22 6.58 -14.82
C VAL A 73 -13.20 6.59 -15.96
N HIS A 74 -12.87 7.79 -16.46
CA HIS A 74 -11.88 7.94 -17.52
C HIS A 74 -10.46 7.74 -16.97
N TYR A 75 -9.78 6.66 -17.37
CA TYR A 75 -8.41 6.33 -16.90
C TYR A 75 -7.38 7.43 -17.18
N GLY A 76 -7.46 8.09 -18.34
CA GLY A 76 -6.61 9.25 -18.67
C GLY A 76 -6.85 10.51 -17.82
N LEU A 77 -8.07 10.74 -17.30
CA LEU A 77 -8.31 11.81 -16.33
C LEU A 77 -7.89 11.37 -14.92
N LEU A 78 -8.06 10.09 -14.58
CA LEU A 78 -7.58 9.50 -13.32
C LEU A 78 -6.05 9.62 -13.20
N SER A 79 -5.31 9.31 -14.27
CA SER A 79 -3.85 9.45 -14.28
C SER A 79 -3.42 10.91 -14.13
N LYS A 80 -4.11 11.84 -14.82
CA LYS A 80 -3.87 13.28 -14.69
C LYS A 80 -4.15 13.79 -13.28
N ALA A 81 -5.22 13.32 -12.64
CA ALA A 81 -5.55 13.69 -11.26
C ALA A 81 -4.43 13.27 -10.30
N VAL A 82 -3.98 12.01 -10.38
CA VAL A 82 -2.87 11.50 -9.56
C VAL A 82 -1.57 12.28 -9.81
N LEU A 83 -1.22 12.55 -11.07
CA LEU A 83 -0.03 13.33 -11.42
C LEU A 83 -0.13 14.78 -10.91
N ALA A 84 -1.31 15.41 -10.97
CA ALA A 84 -1.53 16.75 -10.45
C ALA A 84 -1.32 16.81 -8.92
N THR A 85 -1.80 15.80 -8.19
CA THR A 85 -1.53 15.67 -6.74
C THR A 85 -0.03 15.56 -6.46
N LEU A 86 0.68 14.69 -7.18
CA LEU A 86 2.13 14.50 -7.00
C LEU A 86 2.92 15.77 -7.34
N ALA A 87 2.57 16.46 -8.42
CA ALA A 87 3.21 17.72 -8.81
C ALA A 87 3.05 18.81 -7.74
N ARG A 88 1.85 18.90 -7.13
CA ARG A 88 1.58 19.84 -6.04
C ARG A 88 2.40 19.51 -4.79
N LEU A 89 2.47 18.23 -4.42
CA LEU A 89 3.28 17.78 -3.29
C LEU A 89 4.78 18.03 -3.51
N GLY A 90 5.25 17.91 -4.75
CA GLY A 90 6.63 18.27 -5.14
C GLY A 90 6.89 19.78 -5.09
N GLY A 91 5.94 20.60 -5.55
CA GLY A 91 6.07 22.06 -5.59
C GLY A 91 5.94 22.77 -4.24
N ALA A 92 5.17 22.21 -3.30
CA ALA A 92 4.92 22.79 -1.98
C ALA A 92 6.13 22.78 -1.03
N GLN A 93 7.23 22.10 -1.40
CA GLN A 93 8.42 22.00 -0.54
C GLN A 93 9.31 23.26 -0.54
N GLY A 94 9.07 24.23 -1.44
CA GLY A 94 9.78 25.51 -1.46
C GLY A 94 9.32 26.51 -0.39
N THR A 95 8.21 26.25 0.30
CA THR A 95 7.60 27.19 1.27
C THR A 95 7.58 26.59 2.67
N SER A 96 8.70 26.69 3.39
CA SER A 96 8.89 26.83 4.86
C SER A 96 7.84 26.31 5.88
N SER A 97 7.02 25.33 5.55
CA SER A 97 6.12 24.65 6.49
C SER A 97 6.79 23.34 6.88
N GLY A 98 7.37 23.26 8.08
CA GLY A 98 8.15 22.13 8.62
C GLY A 98 7.40 20.80 8.80
N ARG A 99 6.39 20.52 7.97
CA ARG A 99 5.67 19.24 7.94
C ARG A 99 6.45 18.29 7.03
N GLN A 100 7.16 17.34 7.63
CA GLN A 100 7.79 16.24 6.91
C GLN A 100 6.73 15.47 6.10
N LEU A 101 6.93 15.36 4.79
CA LEU A 101 6.04 14.63 3.88
C LEU A 101 6.37 13.14 3.94
N THR A 102 5.53 12.33 4.57
CA THR A 102 5.72 10.88 4.71
C THR A 102 4.98 10.10 3.62
N LEU A 103 5.31 8.81 3.43
CA LEU A 103 4.62 7.96 2.47
C LEU A 103 3.11 7.81 2.79
N PRO A 104 2.68 7.61 4.06
CA PRO A 104 1.26 7.64 4.43
C PRO A 104 0.57 8.97 4.12
N ALA A 105 1.25 10.12 4.32
CA ALA A 105 0.67 11.42 4.03
C ALA A 105 0.44 11.65 2.53
N ILE A 106 1.34 11.15 1.67
CA ILE A 106 1.16 11.18 0.21
C ILE A 106 -0.05 10.33 -0.18
N LEU A 107 -0.16 9.12 0.38
CA LEU A 107 -1.29 8.22 0.11
C LEU A 107 -2.61 8.88 0.50
N ASP A 108 -2.66 9.47 1.69
CA ASP A 108 -3.85 10.14 2.21
C ASP A 108 -4.24 11.36 1.38
N THR A 109 -3.27 12.12 0.88
CA THR A 109 -3.52 13.26 -0.02
C THR A 109 -4.10 12.78 -1.36
N ILE A 110 -3.51 11.76 -1.99
CA ILE A 110 -4.03 11.18 -3.24
C ILE A 110 -5.43 10.62 -3.00
N TRP A 111 -5.63 9.91 -1.90
CA TRP A 111 -6.92 9.34 -1.53
C TRP A 111 -7.99 10.43 -1.36
N THR A 112 -7.65 11.51 -0.67
CA THR A 112 -8.53 12.66 -0.43
C THR A 112 -8.88 13.38 -1.72
N ASP A 113 -7.91 13.63 -2.61
CA ASP A 113 -8.18 14.26 -3.91
C ASP A 113 -9.11 13.39 -4.79
N LEU A 114 -8.95 12.06 -4.70
CA LEU A 114 -9.78 11.14 -5.46
C LEU A 114 -11.19 10.99 -4.89
N THR A 115 -11.37 10.98 -3.57
CA THR A 115 -12.62 10.56 -2.93
C THR A 115 -13.34 11.67 -2.14
N GLY A 116 -12.64 12.72 -1.73
CA GLY A 116 -13.14 13.79 -0.86
C GLY A 116 -13.23 13.40 0.63
N VAL A 117 -12.82 12.18 0.97
CA VAL A 117 -12.67 11.70 2.34
C VAL A 117 -11.22 11.27 2.55
N ASP A 118 -10.74 11.33 3.78
CA ASP A 118 -9.42 10.80 4.11
C ASP A 118 -9.42 9.26 4.06
N THR A 119 -8.24 8.66 4.23
CA THR A 119 -8.10 7.20 4.35
C THR A 119 -8.88 6.64 5.54
N SER A 120 -9.29 7.49 6.49
CA SER A 120 -10.03 7.09 7.68
C SER A 120 -11.56 7.08 7.53
N GLY A 121 -12.05 7.72 6.46
CA GLY A 121 -13.46 7.90 6.12
C GLY A 121 -14.07 9.19 6.64
N GLN A 122 -13.27 10.10 7.19
CA GLN A 122 -13.76 11.42 7.57
C GLN A 122 -13.73 12.36 6.36
N GLN A 123 -14.74 13.22 6.26
CA GLN A 123 -14.78 14.29 5.27
C GLN A 123 -13.73 15.33 5.59
N THR A 124 -12.91 15.67 4.60
CA THR A 124 -11.96 16.79 4.71
C THR A 124 -12.67 18.09 4.35
N ALA A 125 -12.46 19.16 5.13
CA ALA A 125 -13.23 20.41 5.03
C ALA A 125 -13.10 21.17 3.69
N SER A 126 -12.21 20.77 2.78
CA SER A 126 -12.22 21.15 1.37
C SER A 126 -11.13 20.36 0.65
N PRO A 127 -11.43 19.60 -0.41
CA PRO A 127 -10.38 19.06 -1.26
C PRO A 127 -9.68 20.25 -1.92
N ALA A 128 -8.36 20.31 -1.83
CA ALA A 128 -7.59 21.47 -2.28
C ALA A 128 -7.63 21.73 -3.80
N GLN A 129 -8.36 20.93 -4.60
CA GLN A 129 -8.58 21.12 -6.04
C GLN A 129 -10.06 21.20 -6.47
N GLY A 130 -11.00 21.37 -5.54
CA GLY A 130 -12.43 21.43 -5.86
C GLY A 130 -13.16 20.10 -5.62
N PRO A 131 -14.19 19.72 -6.39
CA PRO A 131 -14.96 18.52 -6.12
C PRO A 131 -14.09 17.25 -6.27
N PRO A 132 -14.37 16.18 -5.51
CA PRO A 132 -13.63 14.93 -5.60
C PRO A 132 -13.72 14.33 -7.01
N PHE A 133 -12.62 13.74 -7.48
CA PHE A 133 -12.55 13.17 -8.83
C PHE A 133 -13.55 12.02 -9.03
N LEU A 134 -13.68 11.14 -8.03
CA LEU A 134 -14.55 9.97 -8.09
C LEU A 134 -15.95 10.28 -7.56
N LYS A 135 -16.96 9.84 -8.31
CA LYS A 135 -18.34 9.77 -7.82
C LYS A 135 -18.50 8.52 -6.96
N LEU A 136 -18.32 8.64 -5.65
CA LEU A 136 -18.35 7.49 -4.72
C LEU A 136 -19.64 6.65 -4.80
N ALA A 137 -20.76 7.22 -5.23
CA ALA A 137 -22.01 6.48 -5.44
C ALA A 137 -21.89 5.37 -6.51
N SER A 138 -20.98 5.53 -7.48
CA SER A 138 -20.73 4.58 -8.56
C SER A 138 -19.54 3.65 -8.28
N VAL A 139 -18.84 3.84 -7.15
CA VAL A 139 -17.67 3.06 -6.76
C VAL A 139 -18.08 1.99 -5.75
N LYS A 140 -17.63 0.76 -5.96
CA LYS A 140 -17.75 -0.37 -5.03
C LYS A 140 -16.46 -0.58 -4.24
N SER A 141 -15.32 -0.41 -4.89
CA SER A 141 -14.02 -0.57 -4.25
C SER A 141 -12.99 0.40 -4.81
N LEU A 142 -12.07 0.84 -3.98
CA LEU A 142 -10.90 1.61 -4.40
C LEU A 142 -9.65 0.98 -3.81
N GLN A 143 -8.60 0.88 -4.61
CA GLN A 143 -7.26 0.52 -4.17
C GLN A 143 -6.28 1.56 -4.71
N VAL A 144 -5.47 2.13 -3.83
CA VAL A 144 -4.37 3.03 -4.18
C VAL A 144 -3.09 2.45 -3.59
N GLY A 145 -2.13 2.16 -4.46
CA GLY A 145 -0.82 1.61 -4.10
C GLY A 145 0.28 2.58 -4.48
N LEU A 146 1.15 2.91 -3.52
CA LEU A 146 2.38 3.66 -3.72
C LEU A 146 3.56 2.70 -3.63
N ARG A 147 4.58 2.91 -4.46
CA ARG A 147 5.82 2.14 -4.42
C ARG A 147 7.04 3.05 -4.49
N LEU A 148 7.97 2.85 -3.56
CA LEU A 148 9.28 3.51 -3.51
C LEU A 148 10.37 2.46 -3.80
N PRO A 149 10.83 2.31 -5.06
CA PRO A 149 11.83 1.30 -5.42
C PRO A 149 13.21 1.50 -4.78
N LYS A 150 13.50 2.69 -4.24
CA LYS A 150 14.79 3.03 -3.61
C LYS A 150 14.70 3.24 -2.08
N ALA A 151 13.58 2.86 -1.47
CA ALA A 151 13.36 3.03 -0.02
C ALA A 151 13.87 1.86 0.84
N THR A 152 14.47 0.82 0.24
CA THR A 152 15.05 -0.33 0.95
C THR A 152 16.53 -0.48 0.60
N LEU A 153 17.35 -0.96 1.54
CA LEU A 153 18.79 -1.20 1.30
C LEU A 153 19.04 -2.55 0.62
N GLN A 154 18.31 -3.58 1.06
CA GLN A 154 18.48 -4.96 0.62
C GLN A 154 17.33 -5.44 -0.28
N GLY A 155 16.29 -4.63 -0.44
CA GLY A 155 15.07 -4.94 -1.20
C GLY A 155 14.97 -4.34 -2.60
N ALA A 156 13.86 -4.64 -3.26
CA ALA A 156 13.40 -4.00 -4.49
C ALA A 156 12.52 -2.76 -4.25
N GLY A 157 12.23 -2.43 -2.99
CA GLY A 157 11.47 -1.25 -2.59
C GLY A 157 10.39 -1.51 -1.54
N VAL A 158 9.71 -0.44 -1.16
CA VAL A 158 8.56 -0.46 -0.23
C VAL A 158 7.28 -0.20 -1.00
N CYS A 159 6.21 -0.92 -0.68
CA CYS A 159 4.86 -0.66 -1.18
C CYS A 159 3.92 -0.30 -0.02
N LEU A 160 3.14 0.77 -0.16
CA LEU A 160 2.05 1.10 0.76
C LEU A 160 0.74 1.12 0.00
N THR A 161 -0.23 0.32 0.42
CA THR A 161 -1.50 0.14 -0.28
C THR A 161 -2.67 0.41 0.65
N ALA A 162 -3.50 1.41 0.31
CA ALA A 162 -4.83 1.58 0.89
C ALA A 162 -5.87 0.93 0.00
N THR A 163 -6.82 0.24 0.63
CA THR A 163 -7.97 -0.38 -0.03
C THR A 163 -9.23 -0.05 0.76
N ALA A 164 -10.33 0.23 0.08
CA ALA A 164 -11.61 0.45 0.73
C ALA A 164 -12.78 -0.10 -0.09
N ALA A 165 -13.85 -0.42 0.62
CA ALA A 165 -15.15 -0.77 0.09
C ALA A 165 -16.11 0.41 0.29
N PHE A 166 -16.96 0.63 -0.71
CA PHE A 166 -17.95 1.70 -0.71
C PHE A 166 -19.34 1.11 -0.96
N ALA A 167 -20.33 1.65 -0.26
CA ALA A 167 -21.73 1.35 -0.49
C ALA A 167 -22.54 2.65 -0.39
N ARG A 168 -23.38 2.92 -1.41
CA ARG A 168 -24.24 4.12 -1.47
C ARG A 168 -23.46 5.42 -1.26
N GLY A 169 -22.22 5.49 -1.78
CA GLY A 169 -21.36 6.67 -1.68
C GLY A 169 -20.63 6.85 -0.35
N ALA A 170 -20.82 5.95 0.62
CA ALA A 170 -20.10 5.97 1.90
C ALA A 170 -19.07 4.84 1.95
N MET A 171 -17.91 5.11 2.55
CA MET A 171 -16.94 4.06 2.85
C MET A 171 -17.51 3.15 3.95
N THR A 172 -17.42 1.83 3.77
CA THR A 172 -17.97 0.84 4.72
C THR A 172 -16.90 -0.02 5.37
N ALA A 173 -15.76 -0.18 4.71
CA ALA A 173 -14.61 -0.91 5.23
C ALA A 173 -13.33 -0.36 4.59
N ARG A 174 -12.21 -0.42 5.35
CA ARG A 174 -10.89 0.00 4.89
C ARG A 174 -9.82 -1.01 5.28
N GLY A 175 -8.72 -1.02 4.54
CA GLY A 175 -7.54 -1.82 4.76
C GLY A 175 -6.30 -1.03 4.34
N ILE A 176 -5.23 -1.07 5.12
CA ILE A 176 -3.95 -0.47 4.76
C ILE A 176 -2.88 -1.53 4.98
N LYS A 177 -2.01 -1.69 3.99
CA LYS A 177 -0.95 -2.71 3.96
C LYS A 177 0.38 -2.07 3.60
N LEU A 178 1.41 -2.31 4.40
CA LEU A 178 2.79 -1.99 4.10
C LEU A 178 3.50 -3.27 3.65
N ALA A 179 4.28 -3.23 2.58
CA ALA A 179 5.08 -4.37 2.12
C ALA A 179 6.52 -3.97 1.81
N LEU A 180 7.48 -4.80 2.21
CA LEU A 180 8.87 -4.73 1.82
C LEU A 180 9.10 -5.81 0.75
N CYS A 181 9.46 -5.39 -0.45
CA CYS A 181 9.51 -6.26 -1.62
C CYS A 181 10.92 -6.81 -1.84
N ASP A 182 11.03 -8.11 -2.05
CA ASP A 182 12.24 -8.83 -2.45
C ASP A 182 13.49 -8.48 -1.63
N LEU A 183 13.38 -8.51 -0.30
CA LEU A 183 14.52 -8.34 0.60
C LEU A 183 15.53 -9.47 0.39
N ARG A 184 16.73 -9.14 -0.08
CA ARG A 184 17.83 -10.07 -0.36
C ARG A 184 18.73 -10.17 0.87
N ILE A 185 18.46 -11.12 1.74
CA ILE A 185 19.16 -11.28 3.00
C ILE A 185 20.12 -12.47 2.90
N PRO A 186 21.44 -12.27 3.06
CA PRO A 186 22.39 -13.37 3.09
C PRO A 186 22.32 -14.07 4.44
N ILE A 187 21.86 -15.31 4.45
CA ILE A 187 21.73 -16.15 5.65
C ILE A 187 22.46 -17.47 5.48
N LEU A 188 22.79 -18.14 6.59
CA LEU A 188 23.45 -19.43 6.56
C LEU A 188 22.40 -20.54 6.62
N ILE A 189 22.18 -21.23 5.50
CA ILE A 189 21.25 -22.35 5.38
C ILE A 189 22.06 -23.63 5.16
N GLY A 190 21.67 -24.68 5.86
CA GLY A 190 22.23 -26.00 5.63
C GLY A 190 22.06 -26.89 6.86
N VAL A 191 21.86 -28.18 6.62
CA VAL A 191 21.92 -29.20 7.66
C VAL A 191 23.36 -29.65 7.84
N ASN A 192 24.07 -29.82 6.72
CA ASN A 192 25.42 -30.36 6.70
C ASN A 192 26.48 -29.24 6.79
N ALA A 193 27.66 -29.58 7.32
CA ALA A 193 28.76 -28.61 7.46
C ALA A 193 29.27 -28.05 6.12
N ASN A 194 29.16 -28.82 5.03
CA ASN A 194 29.51 -28.39 3.68
C ASN A 194 28.55 -27.33 3.10
N GLU A 195 27.26 -27.39 3.45
CA GLU A 195 26.22 -26.42 3.09
C GLU A 195 26.37 -25.12 3.87
N ARG A 196 26.87 -25.20 5.11
CA ARG A 196 27.14 -24.07 6.02
C ARG A 196 28.49 -23.35 5.77
N ARG A 197 29.12 -23.55 4.62
CA ARG A 197 30.41 -22.89 4.30
C ARG A 197 30.26 -21.48 3.75
N ALA A 198 29.11 -21.14 3.19
CA ALA A 198 28.85 -19.84 2.61
C ALA A 198 27.40 -19.43 2.88
N LYS A 199 27.17 -18.13 3.03
CA LYS A 199 25.80 -17.59 3.12
C LYS A 199 25.11 -17.70 1.76
N GLN A 200 23.87 -18.13 1.76
CA GLN A 200 22.99 -18.13 0.60
C GLN A 200 22.12 -16.87 0.64
N GLY A 201 21.87 -16.27 -0.52
CA GLY A 201 20.93 -15.15 -0.64
C GLY A 201 19.50 -15.68 -0.59
N VAL A 202 18.74 -15.28 0.43
CA VAL A 202 17.31 -15.53 0.51
C VAL A 202 16.55 -14.28 0.09
N VAL A 203 15.50 -14.48 -0.71
CA VAL A 203 14.55 -13.42 -1.06
C VAL A 203 13.33 -13.55 -0.16
N ALA A 204 13.09 -12.54 0.68
CA ALA A 204 11.94 -12.47 1.57
C ALA A 204 11.01 -11.32 1.18
N ASN A 205 9.71 -11.60 1.13
CA ASN A 205 8.66 -10.59 1.00
C ASN A 205 7.92 -10.50 2.34
N VAL A 206 7.84 -9.30 2.90
CA VAL A 206 7.18 -9.09 4.20
C VAL A 206 6.02 -8.13 4.00
N GLU A 207 4.84 -8.52 4.47
CA GLU A 207 3.63 -7.71 4.44
C GLU A 207 3.08 -7.50 5.85
N VAL A 208 2.75 -6.26 6.18
CA VAL A 208 2.10 -5.86 7.42
C VAL A 208 0.70 -5.37 7.08
N ASP A 209 -0.28 -6.21 7.36
CA ASP A 209 -1.70 -5.86 7.27
C ASP A 209 -2.12 -5.00 8.48
N ARG A 210 -3.21 -4.23 8.32
CA ARG A 210 -3.71 -3.28 9.33
C ARG A 210 -2.70 -2.20 9.73
N PHE A 211 -1.91 -1.76 8.78
CA PHE A 211 -0.90 -0.74 8.99
C PHE A 211 -1.54 0.63 9.28
N ASP A 212 -1.19 1.25 10.42
CA ASP A 212 -1.79 2.52 10.90
C ASP A 212 -0.73 3.49 11.46
N GLU A 213 0.50 3.41 10.96
CA GLU A 213 1.56 4.32 11.37
C GLU A 213 1.64 5.50 10.40
N ALA A 214 1.65 6.72 10.93
CA ALA A 214 1.70 7.95 10.15
C ALA A 214 3.13 8.28 9.68
N ARG A 215 4.13 7.74 10.38
CA ARG A 215 5.55 7.92 10.11
C ARG A 215 6.10 6.85 9.19
N ASP A 216 7.16 7.20 8.48
CA ASP A 216 7.94 6.23 7.72
C ASP A 216 8.75 5.36 8.68
N CYS A 217 8.32 4.10 8.86
CA CYS A 217 8.96 3.12 9.75
C CYS A 217 9.56 1.90 9.02
N TYR A 218 9.51 1.87 7.69
CA TYR A 218 9.98 0.74 6.88
C TYR A 218 11.49 0.49 6.98
N CYS A 219 12.32 1.52 7.22
CA CYS A 219 13.76 1.32 7.44
C CYS A 219 14.03 0.52 8.72
N ALA A 220 13.38 0.91 9.82
CA ALA A 220 13.50 0.20 11.10
C ALA A 220 12.92 -1.22 11.00
N LEU A 221 11.83 -1.39 10.26
CA LEU A 221 11.25 -2.70 9.99
C LEU A 221 12.22 -3.59 9.19
N GLU A 222 12.88 -3.05 8.15
CA GLU A 222 13.91 -3.77 7.38
C GLU A 222 15.07 -4.23 8.28
N ASP A 223 15.56 -3.36 9.17
CA ASP A 223 16.63 -3.70 10.10
C ASP A 223 16.24 -4.86 11.04
N VAL A 224 15.01 -4.84 11.56
CA VAL A 224 14.49 -5.92 12.42
C VAL A 224 14.38 -7.22 11.64
N ILE A 225 13.82 -7.20 10.42
CA ILE A 225 13.69 -8.38 9.57
C ILE A 225 15.07 -8.95 9.24
N ALA A 226 16.00 -8.10 8.83
CA ALA A 226 17.37 -8.51 8.50
C ALA A 226 18.11 -9.10 9.70
N LYS A 227 17.88 -8.55 10.90
CA LYS A 227 18.42 -9.09 12.15
C LYS A 227 17.84 -10.47 12.45
N VAL A 228 16.51 -10.59 12.46
CA VAL A 228 15.82 -11.86 12.74
C VAL A 228 16.25 -12.95 11.75
N CYS A 229 16.25 -12.66 10.45
CA CYS A 229 16.68 -13.63 9.44
C CYS A 229 18.14 -14.10 9.61
N ARG A 230 19.04 -13.25 10.12
CA ARG A 230 20.45 -13.61 10.34
C ARG A 230 20.66 -14.37 11.65
N GLU A 231 19.85 -14.12 12.67
CA GLU A 231 19.95 -14.74 13.99
C GLU A 231 19.21 -16.10 14.05
N VAL A 232 18.17 -16.28 13.24
CA VAL A 232 17.50 -17.58 13.12
C VAL A 232 18.45 -18.57 12.45
N THR A 233 19.00 -19.48 13.25
CA THR A 233 19.59 -20.72 12.74
C THR A 233 18.42 -21.68 12.51
N PRO A 234 18.03 -22.00 11.26
CA PRO A 234 16.94 -22.93 11.05
C PRO A 234 17.35 -24.31 11.63
N PRO A 235 16.53 -24.93 12.50
CA PRO A 235 16.77 -26.31 12.90
C PRO A 235 16.66 -27.23 11.67
N PRO A 236 17.36 -28.37 11.66
CA PRO A 236 17.61 -29.17 10.45
C PRO A 236 16.38 -29.83 9.79
N PHE A 237 15.15 -29.58 10.26
CA PHE A 237 13.93 -30.20 9.73
C PHE A 237 12.79 -29.22 9.35
N GLU A 238 12.94 -27.91 9.53
CA GLU A 238 11.82 -26.96 9.36
C GLU A 238 12.08 -25.84 8.34
N ALA A 239 12.72 -26.14 7.23
CA ALA A 239 12.71 -25.22 6.07
C ALA A 239 11.30 -25.02 5.48
N GLY A 240 10.31 -25.85 5.86
CA GLY A 240 8.91 -25.71 5.46
C GLY A 240 7.99 -25.01 6.47
N LEU A 241 8.40 -24.82 7.73
CA LEU A 241 7.50 -24.39 8.82
C LEU A 241 7.64 -22.90 9.20
N LEU A 242 8.61 -22.18 8.64
CA LEU A 242 8.75 -20.73 8.83
C LEU A 242 7.59 -19.92 8.23
N ALA A 243 6.68 -20.56 7.48
CA ALA A 243 5.41 -19.96 7.06
C ALA A 243 4.37 -19.88 8.21
N ASP A 244 4.43 -20.78 9.20
CA ASP A 244 3.38 -20.90 10.23
C ASP A 244 3.68 -20.09 11.50
N LEU A 245 4.96 -19.76 11.77
CA LEU A 245 5.33 -19.06 13.00
C LEU A 245 4.85 -17.59 13.06
N PHE A 246 4.41 -17.01 11.94
CA PHE A 246 3.83 -15.66 11.90
C PHE A 246 2.30 -15.61 12.10
N LEU A 247 1.62 -16.76 12.20
CA LEU A 247 0.16 -16.86 12.43
C LEU A 247 -0.24 -17.43 13.79
N GLY A 248 0.69 -17.94 14.60
CA GLY A 248 0.38 -18.62 15.87
C GLY A 248 0.35 -17.77 17.13
N ALA A 249 0.68 -16.48 17.07
CA ALA A 249 0.75 -15.63 18.26
C ALA A 249 -0.55 -14.86 18.54
N GLN A 250 -1.71 -15.55 18.56
CA GLN A 250 -2.88 -15.17 19.36
C GLN A 250 -3.81 -16.38 19.54
N GLY A 251 -4.00 -16.78 20.81
CA GLY A 251 -5.13 -17.61 21.23
C GLY A 251 -4.78 -19.02 21.68
N HIS A 252 -4.24 -19.16 22.89
CA HIS A 252 -4.41 -20.39 23.67
C HIS A 252 -5.09 -20.03 24.98
N ASP A 253 -6.41 -20.18 25.00
CA ASP A 253 -7.13 -20.46 26.23
C ASP A 253 -8.19 -21.54 25.95
N ARG A 254 -8.27 -22.50 26.88
CA ARG A 254 -9.17 -23.67 26.96
C ARG A 254 -8.78 -24.96 26.23
N LEU A 255 -8.17 -25.86 26.99
CA LEU A 255 -8.43 -27.30 26.93
C LEU A 255 -9.30 -27.66 28.15
N VAL A 256 -10.48 -28.21 27.89
CA VAL A 256 -11.32 -28.92 28.87
C VAL A 256 -11.01 -30.41 28.69
N LEU A 257 -10.43 -31.01 29.73
CA LEU A 257 -10.78 -32.31 30.32
C LEU A 257 -10.43 -32.22 31.81
#